data_AF-A0A7J6ND42-F1
#
_entry.id   AF-A0A7J6ND42-F1
#
_cell.length_a   1.000
_cell.length_b   1.000
_cell.length_c   1.000
_cell.angle_alpha   90.00
_cell.angle_beta   90.00
_cell.angle_gamma   90.00
#
_symmetry.space_group_name_H-M   'P 1'
#
loop_
_entity.id
_entity.type
_entity.pdbx_description
1 polymer ?
#
loop_
_entity_poly.entity_id
_entity_poly.type
_entity_poly.pdbx_seq_one_letter_code
_entity_poly.pdbx_strand_id
1 'polypeptide(L)'
;MSIPHDPETDEVLSCGSIPHSLGTCRPCVFARNLGRPCQYGHACLYCHYQHETKKRVRKTRKQRAEAKLLSSAQQLSSDIETLDDEDDGVSPRPSEAVVEAVNPEEIYKDLMDSVMLVCAQNLGIRRQMESS
;
A
#
# COMPACT_ATOMS: atom_id res chain seq x y z
N MET A 1 -13.25 -6.99 -5.56
CA MET A 1 -13.35 -6.98 -4.08
C MET A 1 -14.34 -5.90 -3.68
N SER A 2 -15.35 -6.22 -2.87
CA SER A 2 -16.21 -5.23 -2.23
C SER A 2 -15.55 -4.69 -0.95
N ILE A 3 -15.86 -3.43 -0.61
CA ILE A 3 -15.45 -2.84 0.67
C ILE A 3 -16.34 -3.44 1.78
N PRO A 4 -15.77 -3.91 2.91
CA PRO A 4 -16.56 -4.46 4.02
C PRO A 4 -17.51 -3.43 4.65
N HIS A 5 -18.57 -3.92 5.29
CA HIS A 5 -19.54 -3.13 6.05
C HIS A 5 -19.45 -3.43 7.55
N ASP A 6 -19.90 -2.49 8.38
CA ASP A 6 -19.88 -2.62 9.83
C ASP A 6 -21.04 -3.53 10.24
N PRO A 7 -20.82 -4.60 11.03
CA PRO A 7 -21.89 -5.50 11.43
C PRO A 7 -22.97 -4.85 12.30
N GLU A 8 -22.70 -3.72 12.94
CA GLU A 8 -23.66 -3.06 13.85
C GLU A 8 -24.41 -1.91 13.19
N THR A 9 -23.76 -1.12 12.33
CA THR A 9 -24.34 0.07 11.69
C THR A 9 -24.66 -0.11 10.20
N ASP A 10 -24.21 -1.20 9.58
CA ASP A 10 -24.26 -1.48 8.13
C ASP A 10 -23.57 -0.39 7.26
N GLU A 11 -22.80 0.50 7.88
CA GLU A 11 -22.07 1.53 7.19
C GLU A 11 -20.85 0.95 6.45
N VAL A 12 -20.57 1.48 5.27
CA VAL A 12 -19.39 1.09 4.48
C VAL A 12 -18.13 1.47 5.26
N LEU A 13 -17.25 0.51 5.50
CA LEU A 13 -15.93 0.76 6.06
C LEU A 13 -14.98 1.34 5.00
N SER A 14 -13.69 1.27 5.27
CA SER A 14 -12.63 1.72 4.38
C SER A 14 -12.02 0.59 3.55
N CYS A 15 -11.38 0.94 2.44
CA CYS A 15 -10.54 0.02 1.65
C CYS A 15 -9.48 -0.68 2.53
N GLY A 16 -8.92 0.04 3.51
CA GLY A 16 -7.97 -0.51 4.47
C GLY A 16 -8.51 -1.60 5.40
N SER A 17 -9.84 -1.80 5.44
CA SER A 17 -10.49 -2.88 6.18
C SER A 17 -10.53 -4.21 5.42
N ILE A 18 -10.21 -4.25 4.12
CA ILE A 18 -10.21 -5.50 3.32
C ILE A 18 -9.34 -6.61 3.96
N PRO A 19 -8.09 -6.35 4.39
CA PRO A 19 -7.26 -7.38 5.04
C PRO A 19 -7.59 -7.59 6.54
N HIS A 20 -8.72 -7.07 7.05
CA HIS A 20 -9.06 -7.19 8.48
C HIS A 20 -9.25 -8.64 8.92
N SER A 21 -9.94 -9.45 8.12
CA SER A 21 -10.14 -10.88 8.40
C SER A 21 -8.84 -11.68 8.48
N LEU A 22 -7.77 -11.20 7.84
CA LEU A 22 -6.44 -11.80 7.88
C LEU A 22 -5.61 -11.33 9.09
N GLY A 23 -6.09 -10.35 9.86
CA GLY A 23 -5.35 -9.76 10.98
C GLY A 23 -4.14 -8.90 10.58
N THR A 24 -3.89 -8.70 9.28
CA THR A 24 -2.76 -7.91 8.75
C THR A 24 -3.11 -6.43 8.53
N CYS A 25 -4.35 -6.05 8.82
CA CYS A 25 -4.82 -4.69 8.69
C CYS A 25 -4.12 -3.70 9.65
N ARG A 26 -4.13 -2.42 9.29
CA ARG A 26 -3.58 -1.34 10.12
C ARG A 26 -4.71 -0.42 10.60
N PRO A 27 -4.93 -0.27 11.92
CA PRO A 27 -6.04 0.53 12.43
C PRO A 27 -5.89 2.02 12.07
N CYS A 28 -6.99 2.63 11.64
CA CYS A 28 -7.07 4.06 11.40
C CYS A 28 -7.14 4.81 12.73
N VAL A 29 -6.24 5.78 12.91
CA VAL A 29 -6.20 6.63 14.12
C VAL A 29 -7.41 7.56 14.22
N PHE A 30 -8.08 7.84 13.10
CA PHE A 30 -9.17 8.80 13.00
C PHE A 30 -10.56 8.18 12.88
N ALA A 31 -10.67 6.87 12.64
CA ALA A 31 -11.96 6.21 12.40
C ALA A 31 -12.97 6.39 13.55
N ARG A 32 -12.49 6.36 14.81
CA ARG A 32 -13.31 6.54 16.02
C ARG A 32 -12.94 7.79 16.83
N ASN A 33 -12.29 8.75 16.19
CA ASN A 33 -11.89 9.98 16.87
C ASN A 33 -13.01 11.03 16.73
N LEU A 34 -13.78 11.26 17.81
CA LEU A 34 -14.90 12.21 17.82
C LEU A 34 -14.45 13.66 17.55
N GLY A 35 -13.24 14.03 17.97
CA GLY A 35 -12.74 15.40 17.77
C GLY A 35 -12.16 15.65 16.39
N ARG A 36 -11.71 14.59 15.69
CA ARG A 36 -11.16 14.68 14.33
C ARG A 36 -11.48 13.39 13.57
N PRO A 37 -12.64 13.31 12.92
CA PRO A 37 -13.04 12.11 12.18
C PRO A 37 -12.13 11.88 10.96
N CYS A 38 -12.13 10.65 10.46
CA CYS A 38 -11.41 10.29 9.24
C CYS A 38 -11.99 11.06 8.04
N GLN A 39 -11.16 11.85 7.37
CA GLN A 39 -11.57 12.66 6.22
C GLN A 39 -11.69 11.86 4.91
N TYR A 40 -11.08 10.67 4.87
CA TYR A 40 -11.03 9.83 3.67
C TYR A 40 -12.24 8.90 3.51
N GLY A 41 -13.06 8.75 4.57
CA GLY A 41 -14.23 7.86 4.55
C GLY A 41 -13.88 6.44 4.06
N HIS A 42 -14.64 5.94 3.10
CA HIS A 42 -14.44 4.61 2.50
C HIS A 42 -13.14 4.48 1.71
N ALA A 43 -12.56 5.59 1.22
CA ALA A 43 -11.28 5.58 0.51
C ALA A 43 -10.06 5.49 1.44
N CYS A 44 -10.25 5.45 2.77
CA CYS A 44 -9.13 5.35 3.70
C CYS A 44 -8.35 4.03 3.49
N LEU A 45 -7.02 4.11 3.46
CA LEU A 45 -6.15 2.93 3.35
C LEU A 45 -5.88 2.25 4.71
N TYR A 46 -6.48 2.77 5.78
CA TYR A 46 -6.39 2.22 7.12
C TYR A 46 -7.73 1.63 7.54
N CYS A 47 -7.69 0.56 8.33
CA CYS A 47 -8.84 -0.17 8.80
C CYS A 47 -9.73 0.67 9.71
N HIS A 48 -11.03 0.70 9.40
CA HIS A 48 -12.04 1.39 10.20
C HIS A 48 -12.71 0.49 11.26
N TYR A 49 -12.38 -0.81 11.34
CA TYR A 49 -12.93 -1.70 12.36
C TYR A 49 -12.56 -1.26 13.78
N GLN A 50 -13.37 -1.74 14.74
CA GLN A 50 -13.04 -1.66 16.15
C GLN A 50 -11.76 -2.46 16.43
N HIS A 51 -10.74 -1.75 16.91
CA HIS A 51 -9.47 -2.29 17.37
C HIS A 51 -9.20 -1.84 18.81
N GLU A 52 -8.68 -2.75 19.62
CA GLU A 52 -8.15 -2.44 20.93
C GLU A 52 -6.83 -1.68 20.79
N THR A 53 -6.89 -0.36 20.87
CA THR A 53 -5.68 0.45 20.89
C THR A 53 -5.09 0.45 22.29
N LYS A 54 -3.89 -0.11 22.45
CA LYS A 54 -3.10 0.04 23.69
C LYS A 54 -2.74 1.52 23.85
N LYS A 55 -3.19 2.14 24.95
CA LYS A 55 -2.79 3.52 25.29
C LYS A 55 -1.27 3.56 25.41
N ARG A 56 -0.60 4.25 24.49
CA ARG A 56 0.84 4.48 24.59
C ARG A 56 1.10 5.38 25.80
N VAL A 57 1.79 4.84 26.80
CA VAL A 57 2.28 5.64 27.92
C VAL A 57 3.26 6.68 27.36
N ARG A 58 2.95 7.96 27.58
CA ARG A 58 3.79 9.05 27.12
C ARG A 58 5.07 9.08 27.95
N LYS A 59 6.17 8.58 27.38
CA LYS A 59 7.50 8.67 28.01
C LYS A 59 7.83 10.13 28.33
N THR A 60 8.36 10.38 29.53
CA THR A 60 8.85 11.70 29.96
C THR A 60 10.08 12.12 29.13
N ARG A 61 10.46 13.41 29.16
CA ARG A 61 11.66 13.90 28.45
C ARG A 61 12.91 13.11 28.84
N LYS A 62 13.07 12.82 30.13
CA LYS A 62 14.18 12.02 30.68
C LYS A 62 14.14 10.59 30.13
N GLN A 63 13.00 9.91 30.20
CA GLN A 63 12.84 8.55 29.67
C GLN A 63 13.05 8.46 28.16
N ARG A 64 12.74 9.51 27.39
CA ARG A 64 13.05 9.56 25.95
C ARG A 64 14.55 9.72 25.70
N ALA A 65 15.24 10.52 26.50
CA ALA A 65 16.69 10.71 26.38
C ALA A 65 17.44 9.42 26.73
N GLU A 66 17.07 8.76 27.82
CA GLU A 66 17.63 7.47 28.24
C GLU A 66 17.42 6.38 27.17
N ALA A 67 16.20 6.27 26.61
CA ALA A 67 15.93 5.31 25.54
C ALA A 67 16.76 5.54 24.27
N LYS A 68 17.09 6.80 23.94
CA LYS A 68 17.98 7.12 22.82
C LYS A 68 19.41 6.69 23.10
N LEU A 69 19.93 6.96 24.30
CA LEU A 69 21.29 6.57 24.70
C LEU A 69 21.46 5.05 24.69
N LEU A 70 20.47 4.31 25.21
CA LEU A 70 20.47 2.84 25.19
C LEU A 70 20.46 2.28 23.77
N SER A 71 19.66 2.85 22.87
CA SER A 71 19.62 2.43 21.46
C SER A 71 20.93 2.71 20.73
N SER A 72 21.60 3.85 21.02
CA SER A 72 22.90 4.17 20.42
C SER A 72 24.03 3.31 20.97
N ALA A 73 23.98 2.92 22.25
CA ALA A 73 24.98 2.03 22.85
C ALA A 73 24.90 0.59 22.29
N GLN A 74 23.71 0.10 21.96
CA GLN A 74 23.52 -1.23 21.36
C GLN A 74 24.03 -1.33 19.91
N GLN A 75 24.12 -0.21 19.17
CA GLN A 75 24.65 -0.25 17.81
C GLN A 75 26.19 -0.37 17.75
N LEU A 76 26.91 -0.09 18.84
CA LEU A 76 28.38 -0.12 18.88
C LEU A 76 28.97 -1.51 19.21
N SER A 77 28.15 -2.50 19.54
CA SER A 77 28.60 -3.87 19.88
C SER A 77 28.41 -4.90 18.77
N SER A 78 28.02 -4.48 17.56
CA SER A 78 27.67 -5.40 16.46
C SER A 78 28.78 -5.57 15.41
N ASP A 79 29.86 -4.80 15.51
CA ASP A 79 30.95 -4.81 14.52
C ASP A 79 32.15 -5.63 15.04
N ILE A 80 32.00 -6.95 15.19
CA ILE A 80 33.14 -7.90 15.30
C ILE A 80 32.80 -9.22 14.56
N GLU A 81 33.55 -9.40 13.47
CA GLU A 81 34.00 -10.60 12.73
C GLU A 81 33.00 -11.68 12.27
N THR A 82 32.79 -11.73 10.95
CA THR A 82 32.89 -12.98 10.18
C THR A 82 33.65 -12.69 8.89
N LEU A 83 34.91 -13.13 8.82
CA LEU A 83 35.63 -13.35 7.58
C LEU A 83 35.69 -14.85 7.33
N ASP A 84 35.58 -15.19 6.04
CA ASP A 84 35.94 -16.43 5.35
C ASP A 84 34.90 -17.56 5.24
N ASP A 85 34.28 -17.55 4.05
CA ASP A 85 34.17 -18.65 3.05
C ASP A 85 33.10 -19.75 3.15
N GLU A 86 32.60 -20.05 1.93
CA GLU A 86 31.81 -21.20 1.45
C GLU A 86 30.28 -21.00 1.21
N ASP A 87 30.00 -20.96 -0.10
CA ASP A 87 28.79 -21.19 -0.91
C ASP A 87 27.70 -22.12 -0.33
N ASP A 88 26.45 -21.65 -0.27
CA ASP A 88 25.25 -22.47 -0.53
C ASP A 88 23.98 -21.59 -0.67
N GLY A 89 23.17 -21.90 -1.67
CA GLY A 89 22.23 -20.99 -2.33
C GLY A 89 21.08 -20.42 -1.49
N VAL A 90 20.85 -19.10 -1.64
CA VAL A 90 19.64 -18.41 -1.21
C VAL A 90 18.71 -18.20 -2.40
N SER A 91 17.53 -18.84 -2.36
CA SER A 91 16.41 -18.58 -3.27
C SER A 91 16.00 -17.10 -3.25
N PRO A 92 15.77 -16.44 -4.42
CA PRO A 92 15.39 -15.04 -4.47
C PRO A 92 14.10 -14.74 -3.71
N ARG A 93 14.08 -13.59 -3.03
CA ARG A 93 12.89 -13.04 -2.38
C ARG A 93 11.84 -12.64 -3.43
N PRO A 94 10.53 -12.75 -3.14
CA PRO A 94 9.46 -12.33 -4.07
C PRO A 94 9.45 -10.81 -4.38
N SER A 95 10.28 -10.00 -3.71
CA SER A 95 10.45 -8.58 -4.00
C SER A 95 11.47 -8.25 -5.09
N GLU A 96 12.21 -9.25 -5.59
CA GLU A 96 13.19 -9.10 -6.68
C GLU A 96 12.65 -9.62 -8.02
N ALA A 97 11.32 -9.63 -8.18
CA ALA A 97 10.77 -9.58 -9.52
C ALA A 97 11.15 -8.21 -10.09
N VAL A 98 12.07 -8.23 -11.06
CA VAL A 98 12.43 -7.10 -11.92
C VAL A 98 11.13 -6.49 -12.42
N VAL A 99 10.68 -5.38 -11.83
CA VAL A 99 9.71 -4.52 -12.50
C VAL A 99 10.48 -3.89 -13.64
N GLU A 100 10.37 -4.52 -14.80
CA GLU A 100 10.84 -3.95 -16.06
C GLU A 100 10.29 -2.52 -16.11
N ALA A 101 11.19 -1.54 -16.13
CA ALA A 101 10.83 -0.14 -16.04
C ALA A 101 10.12 0.25 -17.34
N VAL A 102 8.81 0.01 -17.40
CA VAL A 102 8.00 0.38 -18.56
C VAL A 102 7.99 1.90 -18.61
N ASN A 103 8.59 2.45 -19.66
CA ASN A 103 8.73 3.90 -19.84
C ASN A 103 7.31 4.52 -19.97
N PRO A 104 6.92 5.44 -19.07
CA PRO A 104 5.59 6.04 -19.10
C PRO A 104 5.24 6.72 -20.44
N GLU A 105 6.23 7.19 -21.19
CA GLU A 105 5.99 7.76 -22.52
C GLU A 105 5.63 6.71 -23.57
N GLU A 106 6.18 5.50 -23.47
CA GLU A 106 5.83 4.38 -24.37
C GLU A 106 4.40 3.92 -24.14
N ILE A 107 3.96 3.83 -22.88
CA ILE A 107 2.58 3.46 -22.53
C ILE A 107 1.59 4.46 -23.14
N TYR A 108 1.89 5.76 -23.07
CA TYR A 108 1.03 6.78 -23.64
C TYR A 108 0.98 6.69 -25.18
N LYS A 109 2.12 6.42 -25.81
CA LYS A 109 2.20 6.25 -27.26
C LYS A 109 1.43 5.03 -27.74
N ASP A 110 1.61 3.88 -27.10
CA ASP A 110 0.89 2.64 -27.42
C ASP A 110 -0.62 2.79 -27.26
N LEU A 111 -1.04 3.47 -26.17
CA LEU A 111 -2.44 3.78 -25.95
C LEU A 111 -2.98 4.69 -27.06
N MET A 112 -2.23 5.71 -27.48
CA MET A 112 -2.68 6.62 -28.52
C MET A 112 -2.71 5.97 -29.92
N ASP A 113 -1.73 5.13 -30.23
CA ASP A 113 -1.69 4.37 -31.49
C ASP A 113 -2.85 3.37 -31.58
N SER A 114 -3.21 2.72 -30.46
CA SER A 114 -4.37 1.83 -30.40
C SER A 114 -5.70 2.57 -30.65
N VAL A 115 -5.85 3.77 -30.07
CA VAL A 115 -7.04 4.63 -30.28
C VAL A 115 -7.12 5.08 -31.74
N MET A 116 -6.00 5.46 -32.34
CA MET A 116 -5.95 5.90 -33.74
C MET A 116 -6.25 4.76 -34.72
N LEU A 117 -5.79 3.54 -34.44
CA LEU A 117 -6.09 2.35 -35.24
C LEU A 117 -7.58 2.00 -35.20
N VAL A 118 -8.18 2.03 -34.01
CA VAL A 118 -9.63 1.80 -33.84
C VAL A 118 -10.45 2.89 -34.55
N CYS A 119 -10.03 4.15 -34.47
CA CYS A 119 -10.64 5.24 -35.23
C CYS A 119 -10.52 5.04 -36.74
N ALA A 120 -9.37 4.61 -37.25
CA ALA A 120 -9.18 4.34 -38.67
C ALA A 120 -10.06 3.18 -39.17
N GLN A 121 -10.18 2.11 -38.38
CA GLN A 121 -11.07 0.98 -38.66
C GLN A 121 -12.54 1.43 -38.67
N ASN A 122 -12.95 2.25 -37.71
CA ASN A 122 -14.33 2.77 -37.64
C ASN A 122 -14.66 3.77 -38.75
N LEU A 123 -13.69 4.57 -39.21
CA LEU A 123 -13.83 5.47 -40.37
C LEU A 123 -13.82 4.70 -41.71
N GLY A 124 -13.20 3.52 -41.77
CA GLY A 124 -13.28 2.59 -42.88
C GLY A 124 -14.64 1.87 -42.95
N ILE A 125 -15.21 1.52 -41.80
CA ILE A 125 -16.52 0.86 -41.69
C ILE A 125 -17.66 1.82 -42.08
N ARG A 126 -17.59 3.11 -41.75
CA ARG A 126 -18.63 4.09 -42.12
C ARG A 126 -18.78 4.31 -43.63
N ARG A 127 -17.71 4.17 -44.42
CA ARG A 127 -17.76 4.35 -45.90
C ARG A 127 -18.44 3.21 -46.65
N GLN A 128 -18.60 2.03 -46.05
CA GLN A 128 -19.25 0.87 -46.67
C GLN A 128 -20.77 0.88 -46.49
N MET A 129 -21.31 1.70 -45.57
CA MET A 129 -22.75 1.79 -45.31
C MET A 129 -23.48 2.85 -46.16
N GLU A 130 -22.77 3.73 -46.87
CA GLU A 130 -23.38 4.79 -47.70
C GLU A 130 -23.52 4.40 -49.19
N SER A 131 -23.17 3.16 -49.58
CA SER A 131 -23.29 2.66 -50.95
C SER A 131 -24.12 1.37 -51.09
N SER A 132 -25.17 1.21 -50.29
CA SER A 132 -26.21 0.18 -50.48
C SER A 132 -27.60 0.76 -50.34
#